data_AF-A0AAN8H0L1-F1
#
_entry.id   AF-A0AAN8H0L1-F1
#
_cell.length_a   1.000
_cell.length_b   1.000
_cell.length_c   1.000
_cell.angle_alpha   90.00
_cell.angle_beta   90.00
_cell.angle_gamma   90.00
#
_symmetry.space_group_name_H-M   'P 1'
#
loop_
_entity.id
_entity.type
_entity.pdbx_description
1 polymer ?
#
loop_
_entity_poly.entity_id
_entity_poly.type
_entity_poly.pdbx_seq_one_letter_code
_entity_poly.pdbx_strand_id
1 'polypeptide(L)'
;MLPSPTGPCQTSSRSLVFGLGPSITSEDGIITGAKLPTGRQILRCMLAKKPGGNGVLSQFEATKGVLEQVRPFYKRANIPMVSDKHACHKMVDLVNANNKLRKISQAKRSSETTAKQLEKMECRLDATFPLWPPNVEKLIDNPEDLAFLASMKTDRVATFGVLDKKLQLKVKRREERQAAAAARQSRCEKELEEITAMSSLVSESDEEPEEDTNTVCPTSEGEPSHKRKKTGTNVFIPHDILSRPSVVSLATRLKMSPTQQAAFTHGLVAESGSECTYLSTSYATADRARRQVLETISEERHKQWTPPPSCTLHWDSK
;
A
#
# COMPACT_ATOMS: atom_id res chain seq x y z
N MET A 1 15.08 14.73 45.55
CA MET A 1 15.54 13.53 44.84
C MET A 1 14.71 13.39 43.57
N LEU A 2 15.29 13.73 42.42
CA LEU A 2 14.68 13.57 41.10
C LEU A 2 15.31 12.31 40.46
N PRO A 3 14.52 11.39 39.89
CA PRO A 3 15.08 10.28 39.13
C PRO A 3 15.49 10.77 37.74
N SER A 4 16.75 10.53 37.39
CA SER A 4 17.33 10.80 36.07
C SER A 4 16.60 10.03 34.96
N PRO A 5 16.46 10.59 33.76
CA PRO A 5 15.90 9.86 32.63
C PRO A 5 16.91 8.80 32.16
N THR A 6 16.40 7.58 32.10
CA THR A 6 17.02 6.37 31.55
C THR A 6 17.62 6.63 30.17
N GLY A 7 18.86 6.19 29.99
CA GLY A 7 19.62 6.29 28.75
C GLY A 7 19.01 5.54 27.56
N PRO A 8 19.66 5.64 26.39
CA PRO A 8 19.12 5.17 25.12
C PRO A 8 18.83 3.67 25.16
N CYS A 9 17.61 3.34 24.72
CA CYS A 9 17.11 1.98 24.51
C CYS A 9 18.13 1.18 23.71
N GLN A 10 18.79 0.21 24.37
CA GLN A 10 19.78 -0.66 23.75
C GLN A 10 19.12 -1.40 22.58
N THR A 11 19.43 -0.98 21.37
CA THR A 11 19.09 -1.72 20.16
C THR A 11 19.90 -3.01 20.18
N SER A 12 19.23 -4.12 20.51
CA SER A 12 19.83 -5.45 20.46
C SER A 12 20.47 -5.66 19.07
N SER A 13 21.79 -5.78 19.06
CA SER A 13 22.66 -5.99 17.90
C SER A 13 22.33 -7.25 17.07
N ARG A 14 21.33 -8.03 17.47
CA ARG A 14 20.71 -9.11 16.66
C ARG A 14 19.81 -8.61 15.51
N SER A 15 19.52 -7.32 15.41
CA SER A 15 18.49 -6.75 14.51
C SER A 15 18.95 -6.43 13.09
N LEU A 16 20.25 -6.54 12.76
CA LEU A 16 20.73 -6.39 11.38
C LEU A 16 20.44 -7.67 10.58
N VAL A 17 19.24 -7.74 10.01
CA VAL A 17 18.81 -8.85 9.17
C VAL A 17 19.35 -8.65 7.75
N PHE A 18 20.13 -9.63 7.26
CA PHE A 18 20.68 -9.59 5.90
C PHE A 18 19.56 -9.44 4.87
N GLY A 19 19.70 -8.46 3.97
CA GLY A 19 18.79 -8.24 2.85
C GLY A 19 17.37 -7.80 3.24
N LEU A 20 17.12 -7.29 4.46
CA LEU A 20 15.78 -6.83 4.86
C LEU A 20 15.72 -5.38 5.36
N GLY A 21 16.80 -4.59 5.32
CA GLY A 21 16.75 -3.18 5.74
C GLY A 21 16.42 -3.00 7.23
N PRO A 22 15.69 -1.94 7.65
CA PRO A 22 15.43 -1.65 9.06
C PRO A 22 14.69 -2.80 9.76
N SER A 23 14.88 -2.87 11.08
CA SER A 23 14.32 -3.89 11.97
C SER A 23 12.89 -4.29 11.63
N ILE A 24 12.60 -5.60 11.67
CA ILE A 24 11.28 -6.17 11.37
C ILE A 24 10.24 -5.56 12.31
N THR A 25 9.21 -4.93 11.75
CA THR A 25 8.12 -4.29 12.50
C THR A 25 6.87 -5.18 12.53
N SER A 26 5.89 -4.84 13.36
CA SER A 26 4.58 -5.53 13.34
C SER A 26 3.85 -5.39 12.00
N GLU A 27 4.12 -4.32 11.25
CA GLU A 27 3.52 -4.07 9.92
C GLU A 27 4.00 -5.10 8.88
N ASP A 28 5.21 -5.63 9.05
CA ASP A 28 5.77 -6.67 8.18
C ASP A 28 5.00 -8.00 8.27
N GLY A 29 4.19 -8.19 9.31
CA GLY A 29 3.32 -9.36 9.48
C GLY A 29 2.15 -9.45 8.49
N ILE A 30 1.95 -8.42 7.66
CA ILE A 30 0.86 -8.35 6.67
C ILE A 30 1.44 -8.11 5.27
N ILE A 31 1.14 -9.02 4.34
CA ILE A 31 1.48 -8.84 2.93
C ILE A 31 0.46 -7.90 2.29
N THR A 32 0.95 -6.74 1.86
CA THR A 32 0.16 -5.71 1.19
C THR A 32 0.75 -5.38 -0.19
N GLY A 33 -0.07 -4.84 -1.08
CA GLY A 33 0.38 -4.31 -2.36
C GLY A 33 -0.56 -4.55 -3.52
N ALA A 34 -0.13 -4.02 -4.67
CA ALA A 34 -0.80 -4.07 -5.98
C ALA A 34 -0.20 -5.12 -6.93
N LYS A 35 0.78 -5.88 -6.46
CA LYS A 35 1.60 -6.81 -7.26
C LYS A 35 1.68 -8.17 -6.57
N LEU A 36 2.18 -9.17 -7.27
CA LEU A 36 2.51 -10.44 -6.63
C LEU A 36 3.61 -10.23 -5.57
N PRO A 37 3.51 -10.91 -4.40
CA PRO A 37 4.46 -10.72 -3.31
C PRO A 37 5.90 -11.04 -3.72
N THR A 38 6.85 -10.24 -3.25
CA THR A 38 8.29 -10.54 -3.41
C THR A 38 8.76 -11.61 -2.43
N GLY A 39 9.92 -12.21 -2.72
CA GLY A 39 10.62 -13.03 -1.73
C GLY A 39 10.90 -12.26 -0.43
N ARG A 40 11.24 -10.97 -0.53
CA ARG A 40 11.48 -10.07 0.60
C ARG A 40 10.25 -9.92 1.49
N GLN A 41 9.08 -9.64 0.90
CA GLN A 41 7.82 -9.49 1.65
C GLN A 41 7.43 -10.79 2.37
N ILE A 42 7.53 -11.92 1.69
CA ILE A 42 7.21 -13.23 2.28
C ILE A 42 8.18 -13.55 3.41
N LEU A 43 9.48 -13.31 3.22
CA LEU A 43 10.49 -13.54 4.25
C LEU A 43 10.27 -12.65 5.48
N ARG A 44 9.99 -11.35 5.29
CA ARG A 44 9.67 -10.43 6.39
C ARG A 44 8.43 -10.88 7.16
N CYS A 45 7.36 -11.23 6.45
CA CYS A 45 6.13 -11.74 7.05
C CYS A 45 6.35 -13.03 7.84
N MET A 46 7.12 -13.95 7.28
CA MET A 46 7.51 -15.19 7.97
C MET A 46 8.31 -14.95 9.24
N LEU A 47 9.25 -13.99 9.21
CA LEU A 47 10.09 -13.67 10.37
C LEU A 47 9.35 -12.85 11.43
N ALA A 48 8.43 -11.96 11.04
CA ALA A 48 7.56 -11.21 11.95
C ALA A 48 6.60 -12.13 12.72
N LYS A 49 6.12 -13.20 12.08
CA LYS A 49 5.30 -14.24 12.70
C LYS A 49 6.11 -15.30 13.46
N LYS A 50 7.45 -15.26 13.37
CA LYS A 50 8.32 -16.21 14.07
C LYS A 50 8.50 -15.73 15.52
N PRO A 51 8.09 -16.51 16.52
CA PRO A 51 8.13 -16.05 17.90
C PRO A 51 9.57 -15.94 18.39
N GLY A 52 9.96 -14.76 18.85
CA GLY A 52 11.00 -14.61 19.86
C GLY A 52 10.30 -14.50 21.21
N GLY A 53 10.18 -15.60 21.97
CA GLY A 53 9.72 -15.54 23.36
C GLY A 53 8.56 -16.47 23.70
N ASN A 54 7.30 -16.12 23.36
CA ASN A 54 6.14 -16.63 24.12
C ASN A 54 4.98 -17.14 23.25
N GLY A 55 5.12 -18.32 22.65
CA GLY A 55 4.00 -19.02 21.99
C GLY A 55 4.46 -19.80 20.77
N VAL A 56 4.49 -21.12 20.89
CA VAL A 56 4.98 -22.04 19.85
C VAL A 56 3.97 -22.13 18.72
N LEU A 57 4.07 -21.24 17.72
CA LEU A 57 3.61 -21.60 16.38
C LEU A 57 4.74 -22.36 15.69
N SER A 58 4.46 -23.59 15.27
CA SER A 58 5.40 -24.36 14.47
C SER A 58 5.79 -23.57 13.22
N GLN A 59 7.03 -23.71 12.74
CA GLN A 59 7.48 -23.07 11.48
C GLN A 59 6.48 -23.34 10.34
N PHE A 60 5.82 -24.51 10.37
CA PHE A 60 4.78 -24.89 9.45
C PHE A 60 3.50 -24.06 9.61
N GLU A 61 3.05 -23.78 10.83
CA GLU A 61 1.86 -22.97 11.10
C GLU A 61 2.08 -21.50 10.71
N ALA A 62 3.26 -20.95 11.00
CA ALA A 62 3.64 -19.62 10.52
C ALA A 62 3.58 -19.57 8.99
N THR A 63 4.10 -20.61 8.33
CA THR A 63 4.08 -20.71 6.86
C THR A 63 2.66 -20.78 6.31
N LYS A 64 1.79 -21.59 6.92
CA LYS A 64 0.37 -21.68 6.54
C LYS A 64 -0.33 -20.32 6.70
N GLY A 65 -0.07 -19.62 7.80
CA GLY A 65 -0.61 -18.28 8.04
C GLY A 65 -0.11 -17.23 7.05
N VAL A 66 1.09 -17.37 6.49
CA VAL A 66 1.58 -16.52 5.39
C VAL A 66 0.95 -16.92 4.06
N LEU A 67 0.84 -18.22 3.78
CA LEU A 67 0.22 -18.72 2.55
C LEU A 67 -1.23 -18.22 2.38
N GLU A 68 -2.01 -18.19 3.45
CA GLU A 68 -3.37 -17.64 3.42
C GLU A 68 -3.42 -16.14 3.08
N GLN A 69 -2.38 -15.37 3.41
CA GLN A 69 -2.27 -13.97 2.96
C GLN A 69 -1.83 -13.86 1.50
N VAL A 70 -1.05 -14.82 1.00
CA VAL A 70 -0.53 -14.81 -0.37
C VAL A 70 -1.58 -15.29 -1.38
N ARG A 71 -2.40 -16.29 -1.03
CA ARG A 71 -3.42 -16.91 -1.90
C ARG A 71 -4.33 -15.89 -2.61
N PRO A 72 -4.85 -14.84 -1.95
CA PRO A 72 -5.67 -13.81 -2.61
C PRO A 72 -4.96 -13.09 -3.77
N PHE A 73 -3.65 -12.88 -3.71
CA PHE A 73 -2.90 -12.20 -4.77
C PHE A 73 -2.86 -13.01 -6.05
N TYR A 74 -2.59 -14.31 -5.95
CA TYR A 74 -2.55 -15.21 -7.11
C TYR A 74 -3.95 -15.46 -7.66
N LYS A 75 -4.96 -15.54 -6.78
CA LYS A 75 -6.37 -15.63 -7.21
C LYS A 75 -6.81 -14.39 -7.99
N ARG A 76 -6.43 -13.19 -7.54
CA ARG A 76 -6.68 -11.92 -8.26
C ARG A 76 -5.94 -11.85 -9.59
N ALA A 77 -4.74 -12.43 -9.66
CA ALA A 77 -3.93 -12.51 -10.87
C ALA A 77 -4.43 -13.56 -11.87
N ASN A 78 -5.41 -14.38 -11.50
CA ASN A 78 -5.81 -15.57 -12.26
C ASN A 78 -4.63 -16.53 -12.57
N ILE A 79 -3.62 -16.58 -11.68
CA ILE A 79 -2.43 -17.43 -11.87
C ILE A 79 -2.61 -18.73 -11.07
N PRO A 80 -2.52 -19.91 -11.71
CA PRO A 80 -2.52 -21.20 -11.04
C PRO A 80 -1.39 -21.29 -10.01
N MET A 81 -1.70 -21.76 -8.81
CA MET A 81 -0.71 -22.00 -7.76
C MET A 81 -0.31 -23.48 -7.69
N VAL A 82 0.91 -23.74 -7.23
CA VAL A 82 1.32 -25.07 -6.79
C VAL A 82 0.52 -25.50 -5.55
N SER A 83 0.54 -26.80 -5.23
CA SER A 83 -0.13 -27.32 -4.04
C SER A 83 0.35 -26.63 -2.77
N ASP A 84 -0.54 -26.47 -1.79
CA ASP A 84 -0.24 -25.80 -0.51
C ASP A 84 1.02 -26.39 0.16
N LYS A 85 1.17 -27.72 0.13
CA LYS A 85 2.37 -28.40 0.65
C LYS A 85 3.65 -27.92 -0.03
N HIS A 86 3.65 -27.83 -1.36
CA HIS A 86 4.82 -27.39 -2.11
C HIS A 86 5.10 -25.89 -1.95
N ALA A 87 4.04 -25.07 -1.87
CA ALA A 87 4.16 -23.65 -1.56
C ALA A 87 4.80 -23.43 -0.18
N CYS A 88 4.33 -24.16 0.84
CA CYS A 88 4.91 -24.12 2.18
C CYS A 88 6.39 -24.53 2.18
N HIS A 89 6.74 -25.62 1.48
CA HIS A 89 8.15 -26.03 1.33
C HIS A 89 9.02 -24.91 0.75
N LYS A 90 8.58 -24.26 -0.34
CA LYS A 90 9.32 -23.14 -0.96
C LYS A 90 9.55 -21.99 0.02
N MET A 91 8.55 -21.63 0.83
CA MET A 91 8.66 -20.56 1.84
C MET A 91 9.64 -20.95 2.95
N VAL A 92 9.59 -22.19 3.42
CA VAL A 92 10.55 -22.73 4.39
C VAL A 92 11.97 -22.73 3.84
N ASP A 93 12.16 -23.12 2.58
CA ASP A 93 13.46 -23.12 1.92
C ASP A 93 14.04 -21.71 1.79
N LEU A 94 13.21 -20.70 1.55
CA LEU A 94 13.62 -19.29 1.53
C LEU A 94 14.17 -18.86 2.90
N VAL A 95 13.44 -19.19 3.98
CA VAL A 95 13.86 -18.88 5.36
C VAL A 95 15.16 -19.61 5.71
N ASN A 96 15.27 -20.88 5.33
CA ASN A 96 16.47 -21.69 5.59
C ASN A 96 17.69 -21.17 4.82
N ALA A 97 17.52 -20.81 3.54
CA ALA A 97 18.57 -20.21 2.73
C ALA A 97 19.06 -18.89 3.35
N ASN A 98 18.15 -18.01 3.76
CA ASN A 98 18.52 -16.78 4.45
C ASN A 98 19.26 -17.08 5.78
N ASN A 99 18.76 -18.01 6.60
CA ASN A 99 19.42 -18.36 7.86
C ASN A 99 20.84 -18.93 7.66
N LYS A 100 21.11 -19.66 6.57
CA LYS A 100 22.47 -20.11 6.23
C LYS A 100 23.40 -18.92 5.97
N LEU A 101 22.95 -17.93 5.20
CA LEU A 101 23.72 -16.71 4.93
C LEU A 101 23.92 -15.85 6.18
N ARG A 102 22.92 -15.81 7.07
CA ARG A 102 23.02 -15.11 8.38
C ARG A 102 24.11 -15.70 9.28
N LYS A 103 24.38 -17.00 9.19
CA LYS A 103 25.44 -17.68 9.96
C LYS A 103 26.85 -17.32 9.47
N ILE A 104 27.00 -16.74 8.28
CA ILE A 104 28.30 -16.32 7.78
C ILE A 104 28.73 -15.04 8.50
N SER A 105 29.89 -15.11 9.15
CA SER A 105 30.53 -13.99 9.84
C SER A 105 30.84 -12.85 8.86
N GLN A 106 30.71 -11.59 9.31
CA GLN A 106 30.96 -10.40 8.48
C GLN A 106 32.31 -10.44 7.75
N ALA A 107 33.39 -10.88 8.41
CA ALA A 107 34.72 -11.01 7.82
C ALA A 107 34.81 -11.98 6.62
N LYS A 108 33.89 -12.96 6.51
CA LYS A 108 33.84 -13.92 5.40
C LYS A 108 32.93 -13.47 4.26
N ARG A 109 32.13 -12.41 4.47
CA ARG A 109 31.16 -11.90 3.47
C ARG A 109 31.82 -11.15 2.33
N SER A 110 33.04 -10.64 2.53
CA SER A 110 33.85 -9.98 1.50
C SER A 110 34.55 -10.95 0.55
N SER A 111 34.54 -12.26 0.82
CA SER A 111 35.04 -13.26 -0.13
C SER A 111 34.18 -13.27 -1.38
N GLU A 112 34.81 -13.27 -2.56
CA GLU A 112 34.12 -13.21 -3.85
C GLU A 112 33.02 -14.27 -4.01
N THR A 113 33.27 -15.49 -3.54
CA THR A 113 32.30 -16.60 -3.58
C THR A 113 31.07 -16.32 -2.72
N THR A 114 31.27 -15.70 -1.55
CA THR A 114 30.19 -15.35 -0.63
C THR A 114 29.45 -14.12 -1.12
N ALA A 115 30.14 -13.12 -1.64
CA ALA A 115 29.54 -11.93 -2.25
C ALA A 115 28.57 -12.31 -3.39
N LYS A 116 28.98 -13.23 -4.28
CA LYS A 116 28.10 -13.77 -5.34
C LYS A 116 26.86 -14.49 -4.78
N GLN A 117 26.99 -15.22 -3.67
CA GLN A 117 25.84 -15.86 -3.02
C GLN A 117 24.89 -14.84 -2.38
N LEU A 118 25.43 -13.78 -1.80
CA LEU A 118 24.66 -12.68 -1.21
C LEU A 118 23.89 -11.90 -2.29
N GLU A 119 24.55 -11.56 -3.39
CA GLU A 119 23.92 -10.91 -4.55
C GLU A 119 22.80 -11.79 -5.15
N LYS A 120 23.07 -13.09 -5.35
CA LYS A 120 22.04 -14.03 -5.83
C LYS A 120 20.83 -14.10 -4.89
N MET A 121 21.05 -14.03 -3.58
CA MET A 121 19.97 -14.00 -2.61
C MET A 121 19.20 -12.68 -2.67
N GLU A 122 19.88 -11.53 -2.80
CA GLU A 122 19.25 -10.22 -2.93
C GLU A 122 18.35 -10.18 -4.18
N CYS A 123 18.86 -10.61 -5.33
CA CYS A 123 18.07 -10.75 -6.57
C CYS A 123 16.86 -11.66 -6.37
N ARG A 124 17.02 -12.79 -5.66
CA ARG A 124 15.92 -13.70 -5.33
C ARG A 124 14.88 -13.07 -4.39
N LEU A 125 15.30 -12.20 -3.49
CA LEU A 125 14.42 -11.50 -2.56
C LEU A 125 13.61 -10.40 -3.26
N ASP A 126 14.19 -9.69 -4.22
CA ASP A 126 13.50 -8.63 -4.96
C ASP A 126 12.60 -9.14 -6.08
N ALA A 127 12.92 -10.33 -6.60
CA ALA A 127 12.06 -11.02 -7.55
C ALA A 127 10.71 -11.43 -6.96
N THR A 128 9.73 -11.64 -7.86
CA THR A 128 8.45 -12.23 -7.51
C THR A 128 8.65 -13.63 -6.98
N PHE A 129 8.00 -13.94 -5.85
CA PHE A 129 8.11 -15.28 -5.30
C PHE A 129 7.36 -16.28 -6.19
N PRO A 130 8.02 -17.31 -6.74
CA PRO A 130 7.39 -18.15 -7.76
C PRO A 130 6.57 -19.29 -7.12
N LEU A 131 5.28 -19.03 -6.88
CA LEU A 131 4.31 -20.03 -6.41
C LEU A 131 3.47 -20.67 -7.52
N TRP A 132 3.77 -20.38 -8.79
CA TRP A 132 3.14 -21.04 -9.93
C TRP A 132 3.84 -22.36 -10.29
N PRO A 133 3.14 -23.29 -10.95
CA PRO A 133 3.74 -24.52 -11.47
C PRO A 133 4.67 -24.22 -12.66
N PRO A 134 5.65 -25.10 -12.96
CA PRO A 134 6.63 -24.86 -14.01
C PRO A 134 6.01 -24.73 -15.41
N ASN A 135 4.88 -25.40 -15.65
CA ASN A 135 4.14 -25.40 -16.90
C ASN A 135 3.06 -24.30 -16.98
N VAL A 136 3.08 -23.30 -16.08
CA VAL A 136 1.99 -22.31 -15.95
C VAL A 136 1.65 -21.57 -17.24
N GLU A 137 2.62 -21.34 -18.13
CA GLU A 137 2.40 -20.70 -19.43
C GLU A 137 1.50 -21.51 -20.37
N LYS A 138 1.43 -22.83 -20.16
CA LYS A 138 0.53 -23.74 -20.90
C LYS A 138 -0.84 -23.88 -20.23
N LEU A 139 -0.98 -23.45 -18.98
CA LEU A 139 -2.23 -23.52 -18.21
C LEU A 139 -3.05 -22.21 -18.33
N ILE A 140 -2.42 -21.12 -18.76
CA ILE A 140 -3.07 -19.82 -18.92
C ILE A 140 -3.37 -19.62 -20.40
N ASP A 141 -4.65 -19.62 -20.76
CA ASP A 141 -5.08 -19.45 -22.14
C ASP A 141 -5.17 -17.96 -22.55
N ASN A 142 -5.37 -17.06 -21.58
CA ASN A 142 -5.55 -15.63 -21.83
C ASN A 142 -4.20 -14.93 -22.10
N PRO A 143 -4.01 -14.26 -23.26
CA PRO A 143 -2.77 -13.56 -23.58
C PRO A 143 -2.46 -12.38 -22.66
N GLU A 144 -3.47 -11.72 -22.08
CA GLU A 144 -3.25 -10.63 -21.13
C GLU A 144 -2.67 -11.14 -19.80
N ASP A 145 -3.17 -12.28 -19.32
CA ASP A 145 -2.68 -12.94 -18.10
C ASP A 145 -1.26 -13.49 -18.31
N LEU A 146 -0.94 -13.97 -19.51
CA LEU A 146 0.43 -14.35 -19.89
C LEU A 146 1.37 -13.14 -19.90
N ALA A 147 0.94 -12.00 -20.45
CA ALA A 147 1.72 -10.77 -20.43
C ALA A 147 1.92 -10.24 -19.00
N PHE A 148 0.89 -10.35 -18.14
CA PHE A 148 1.00 -10.03 -16.72
C PHE A 148 2.03 -10.93 -16.02
N LEU A 149 1.97 -12.24 -16.24
CA LEU A 149 2.90 -13.21 -15.66
C LEU A 149 4.34 -12.94 -16.14
N ALA A 150 4.54 -12.68 -17.43
CA ALA A 150 5.85 -12.34 -17.99
C ALA A 150 6.42 -11.07 -17.33
N SER A 151 5.60 -10.02 -17.22
CA SER A 151 5.97 -8.80 -16.50
C SER A 151 6.34 -9.08 -15.04
N MET A 152 5.62 -9.97 -14.36
CA MET A 152 5.95 -10.36 -12.97
C MET A 152 7.24 -11.20 -12.87
N LYS A 153 7.66 -11.91 -13.90
CA LYS A 153 8.94 -12.67 -13.90
C LYS A 153 10.15 -11.76 -14.10
N THR A 154 10.01 -10.71 -14.89
CA THR A 154 11.11 -9.79 -15.24
C THR A 154 11.04 -8.50 -14.40
N ASP A 155 10.39 -7.46 -14.92
CA ASP A 155 10.52 -6.08 -14.47
C ASP A 155 9.52 -5.70 -13.36
N ARG A 156 8.60 -6.63 -13.05
CA ARG A 156 7.51 -6.49 -12.09
C ARG A 156 6.70 -5.19 -12.30
N VAL A 157 6.43 -4.81 -13.54
CA VAL A 157 5.75 -3.55 -13.87
C VAL A 157 4.23 -3.63 -13.72
N ALA A 158 3.63 -4.77 -14.07
CA ALA A 158 2.18 -4.94 -14.07
C ALA A 158 1.55 -4.88 -12.65
N THR A 159 0.28 -4.49 -12.55
CA THR A 159 -0.49 -4.38 -11.28
C THR A 159 -1.95 -4.79 -11.44
N PHE A 160 -2.65 -5.04 -10.34
CA PHE A 160 -4.07 -5.46 -10.36
C PHE A 160 -5.01 -4.27 -10.63
N GLY A 161 -5.25 -3.94 -11.90
CA GLY A 161 -6.36 -3.07 -12.33
C GLY A 161 -6.23 -1.56 -12.04
N VAL A 162 -7.28 -0.81 -12.37
CA VAL A 162 -7.27 0.68 -12.45
C VAL A 162 -7.10 1.40 -11.10
N LEU A 163 -7.58 0.80 -10.00
CA LEU A 163 -7.34 1.32 -8.64
C LEU A 163 -5.86 1.24 -8.25
N ASP A 164 -5.13 0.27 -8.79
CA ASP A 164 -3.70 0.10 -8.55
C ASP A 164 -2.83 1.05 -9.37
N LYS A 165 -3.31 1.60 -10.50
CA LYS A 165 -2.61 2.71 -11.18
C LYS A 165 -2.46 3.92 -10.27
N LYS A 166 -3.48 4.24 -9.45
CA LYS A 166 -3.38 5.30 -8.43
C LYS A 166 -2.38 4.95 -7.33
N LEU A 167 -2.29 3.67 -6.93
CA LEU A 167 -1.29 3.24 -5.95
C LEU A 167 0.14 3.29 -6.52
N GLN A 168 0.34 2.84 -7.76
CA GLN A 168 1.62 2.97 -8.47
C GLN A 168 2.05 4.42 -8.62
N LEU A 169 1.14 5.32 -8.99
CA LEU A 169 1.43 6.75 -9.05
C LEU A 169 1.80 7.32 -7.67
N LYS A 170 1.19 6.83 -6.59
CA LYS A 170 1.57 7.20 -5.22
C LYS A 170 2.96 6.67 -4.84
N VAL A 171 3.28 5.42 -5.18
CA VAL A 171 4.59 4.80 -4.91
C VAL A 171 5.68 5.49 -5.72
N LYS A 172 5.48 5.71 -7.02
CA LYS A 172 6.41 6.44 -7.89
C LYS A 172 6.70 7.86 -7.36
N ARG A 173 5.66 8.59 -6.94
CA ARG A 173 5.83 9.91 -6.29
C ARG A 173 6.59 9.83 -4.96
N ARG A 174 6.56 8.70 -4.26
CA ARG A 174 7.30 8.49 -3.01
C ARG A 174 8.78 8.21 -3.31
N GLU A 175 9.05 7.37 -4.31
CA GLU A 175 10.39 7.07 -4.80
C GLU A 175 11.07 8.31 -5.37
N GLU A 176 10.38 9.11 -6.19
CA GLU A 176 10.87 10.39 -6.71
C GLU A 176 11.21 11.39 -5.58
N ARG A 177 10.38 11.46 -4.53
CA ARG A 177 10.66 12.28 -3.35
C ARG A 177 11.87 11.80 -2.58
N GLN A 178 12.02 10.48 -2.42
CA GLN A 178 13.19 9.91 -1.74
C GLN A 178 14.47 10.13 -2.55
N ALA A 179 14.43 9.96 -3.87
CA ALA A 179 15.55 10.24 -4.76
C ALA A 179 15.92 11.73 -4.73
N ALA A 180 14.94 12.64 -4.75
CA ALA A 180 15.20 14.08 -4.64
C ALA A 180 15.76 14.48 -3.26
N ALA A 181 15.30 13.84 -2.18
CA ALA A 181 15.85 14.05 -0.84
C ALA A 181 17.30 13.55 -0.73
N ALA A 182 17.60 12.36 -1.26
CA ALA A 182 18.95 11.83 -1.31
C ALA A 182 19.88 12.69 -2.18
N ALA A 183 19.38 13.20 -3.32
CA ALA A 183 20.14 14.12 -4.16
C ALA A 183 20.45 15.44 -3.44
N ARG A 184 19.49 16.00 -2.68
CA ARG A 184 19.75 17.18 -1.83
C ARG A 184 20.77 16.91 -0.74
N GLN A 185 20.68 15.77 -0.06
CA GLN A 185 21.67 15.35 0.94
C GLN A 185 23.07 15.25 0.33
N SER A 186 23.21 14.57 -0.81
CA SER A 186 24.50 14.44 -1.50
C SER A 186 25.08 15.78 -1.96
N ARG A 187 24.23 16.77 -2.25
CA ARG A 187 24.66 18.11 -2.64
C ARG A 187 25.13 18.92 -1.42
N CYS A 188 24.36 18.88 -0.33
CA CYS A 188 24.77 19.51 0.93
C CYS A 188 26.06 18.89 1.50
N GLU A 189 26.26 17.57 1.36
CA GLU A 189 27.50 16.89 1.77
C GLU A 189 28.70 17.38 0.96
N LYS A 190 28.57 17.50 -0.38
CA LYS A 190 29.62 18.05 -1.24
C LYS A 190 29.94 19.52 -0.93
N GLU A 191 28.91 20.33 -0.70
CA GLU A 191 29.07 21.74 -0.32
C GLU A 191 29.77 21.87 1.06
N LEU A 192 29.48 20.98 2.02
CA LEU A 192 30.18 20.89 3.30
C LEU A 192 31.64 20.44 3.15
N GLU A 193 31.92 19.47 2.29
CA GLU A 193 33.29 19.03 1.97
C GLU A 193 34.11 20.16 1.33
N GLU A 194 33.52 20.93 0.42
CA GLU A 194 34.17 22.09 -0.22
C GLU A 194 34.44 23.23 0.78
N ILE A 195 33.48 23.55 1.67
CA ILE A 195 33.66 24.55 2.73
C ILE A 195 34.73 24.11 3.73
N THR A 196 34.75 22.82 4.10
CA THR A 196 35.76 22.27 5.01
C THR A 196 37.15 22.26 4.36
N ALA A 197 37.24 21.97 3.05
CA ALA A 197 38.49 22.05 2.30
C ALA A 197 39.00 23.50 2.16
N MET A 198 38.12 24.48 1.97
CA MET A 198 38.49 25.91 1.95
C MET A 198 38.88 26.44 3.33
N SER A 199 38.19 26.02 4.39
CA SER A 199 38.52 26.41 5.77
C SER A 199 39.83 25.81 6.26
N SER A 200 40.30 24.71 5.67
CA SER A 200 41.60 24.11 5.97
C SER A 200 42.80 24.85 5.33
N LEU A 201 42.55 25.88 4.50
CA LEU A 201 43.60 26.72 3.88
C LEU A 201 43.79 28.08 4.57
N VAL A 202 42.99 28.40 5.58
CA VAL A 202 43.08 29.66 6.33
C VAL A 202 43.25 29.35 7.81
N SER A 203 44.47 28.96 8.18
CA SER A 203 44.91 28.95 9.57
C SER A 203 46.32 29.52 9.61
N GLU A 204 46.41 30.85 9.74
CA GLU A 204 47.46 31.53 10.50
C GLU A 204 47.07 33.01 10.76
N SER A 205 47.22 33.42 12.03
CA SER A 205 47.18 34.78 12.63
C SER A 205 45.84 35.46 12.99
N ASP A 206 45.38 35.17 14.21
CA ASP A 206 45.27 36.06 15.41
C ASP A 206 44.92 37.57 15.24
N GLU A 207 43.73 37.98 15.71
CA GLU A 207 43.46 38.97 16.78
C GLU A 207 41.96 39.43 16.77
N GLU A 208 41.33 39.41 17.95
CA GLU A 208 39.97 39.88 18.33
C GLU A 208 39.88 41.43 18.47
N PRO A 209 38.74 42.10 18.81
CA PRO A 209 37.30 41.76 18.79
C PRO A 209 36.39 42.89 18.18
N GLU A 210 35.06 42.71 18.29
CA GLU A 210 33.94 43.68 18.17
C GLU A 210 33.43 44.01 16.75
N GLU A 211 32.19 43.64 16.40
CA GLU A 211 31.00 44.48 16.61
C GLU A 211 29.77 43.85 15.91
N ASP A 212 28.63 44.05 16.56
CA ASP A 212 27.32 43.44 16.35
C ASP A 212 26.66 43.82 15.01
N THR A 213 25.92 42.87 14.39
CA THR A 213 24.70 43.01 13.55
C THR A 213 24.56 41.84 12.56
N ASN A 214 24.35 40.63 13.10
CA ASN A 214 23.92 39.50 12.27
C ASN A 214 22.41 39.59 11.98
N THR A 215 22.15 40.06 10.76
CA THR A 215 20.98 39.85 9.92
C THR A 215 20.21 38.58 10.27
N VAL A 216 18.99 38.76 10.78
CA VAL A 216 17.99 37.72 10.98
C VAL A 216 17.62 37.13 9.62
N CYS A 217 18.05 35.89 9.36
CA CYS A 217 17.44 35.05 8.33
C CYS A 217 16.02 34.66 8.81
N PRO A 218 14.95 34.98 8.06
CA PRO A 218 13.63 34.48 8.41
C PRO A 218 13.57 32.98 8.13
N THR A 219 13.61 32.18 9.19
CA THR A 219 13.21 30.78 9.18
C THR A 219 11.73 30.74 8.83
N SER A 220 11.40 30.52 7.55
CA SER A 220 10.04 30.17 7.16
C SER A 220 9.76 28.72 7.58
N GLU A 221 9.47 28.56 8.87
CA GLU A 221 8.60 27.50 9.33
C GLU A 221 7.23 27.75 8.68
N GLY A 222 7.04 27.16 7.50
CA GLY A 222 5.73 27.06 6.88
C GLY A 222 4.89 26.09 7.71
N GLU A 223 4.29 26.60 8.79
CA GLU A 223 3.14 25.96 9.42
C GLU A 223 2.14 25.58 8.31
N PRO A 224 1.54 24.37 8.35
CA PRO A 224 0.50 24.02 7.40
C PRO A 224 -0.61 25.05 7.57
N SER A 225 -0.83 25.90 6.56
CA SER A 225 -1.89 26.89 6.61
C SER A 225 -3.19 26.17 6.96
N HIS A 226 -3.67 26.36 8.18
CA HIS A 226 -4.99 25.93 8.59
C HIS A 226 -5.96 26.75 7.74
N LYS A 227 -6.32 26.23 6.56
CA LYS A 227 -7.45 26.74 5.80
C LYS A 227 -8.65 26.56 6.72
N ARG A 228 -9.04 27.64 7.40
CA ARG A 228 -10.29 27.70 8.16
C ARG A 228 -11.39 27.31 7.18
N LYS A 229 -11.95 26.10 7.36
CA LYS A 229 -13.11 25.66 6.60
C LYS A 229 -14.19 26.71 6.85
N LYS A 230 -14.62 27.41 5.81
CA LYS A 230 -15.78 28.31 5.91
C LYS A 230 -16.96 27.42 6.33
N THR A 231 -17.44 27.60 7.54
CA THR A 231 -18.53 26.81 8.11
C THR A 231 -19.82 27.14 7.36
N GLY A 232 -20.26 26.22 6.49
CA GLY A 232 -21.62 26.24 5.96
C GLY A 232 -22.63 25.80 7.01
N THR A 233 -23.91 25.84 6.66
CA THR A 233 -25.00 25.30 7.49
C THR A 233 -24.80 23.79 7.68
N ASN A 234 -24.93 23.30 8.92
CA ASN A 234 -24.88 21.87 9.21
C ASN A 234 -26.06 21.17 8.52
N VAL A 235 -25.77 20.25 7.59
CA VAL A 235 -26.79 19.45 6.90
C VAL A 235 -26.81 18.05 7.50
N PHE A 236 -27.99 17.58 7.90
CA PHE A 236 -28.18 16.21 8.34
C PHE A 236 -28.23 15.27 7.12
N ILE A 237 -27.30 14.30 7.07
CA ILE A 237 -27.22 13.29 6.02
C ILE A 237 -27.58 11.93 6.62
N PRO A 238 -28.66 11.27 6.17
CA PRO A 238 -29.02 9.93 6.63
C PRO A 238 -27.94 8.89 6.29
N HIS A 239 -27.73 7.93 7.19
CA HIS A 239 -26.77 6.82 7.03
C HIS A 239 -27.05 5.98 5.76
N ASP A 240 -28.31 5.87 5.38
CA ASP A 240 -28.82 5.07 4.26
C ASP A 240 -29.22 5.95 3.06
N ILE A 241 -28.54 7.08 2.85
CA ILE A 241 -28.86 8.04 1.79
C ILE A 241 -29.01 7.42 0.38
N LEU A 242 -28.27 6.34 0.09
CA LEU A 242 -28.36 5.63 -1.19
C LEU A 242 -29.65 4.81 -1.38
N SER A 243 -30.35 4.51 -0.29
CA SER A 243 -31.65 3.81 -0.28
C SER A 243 -32.84 4.78 -0.30
N ARG A 244 -32.60 6.09 -0.33
CA ARG A 244 -33.68 7.07 -0.31
C ARG A 244 -34.37 7.14 -1.69
N PRO A 245 -35.71 7.01 -1.77
CA PRO A 245 -36.45 6.98 -3.04
C PRO A 245 -36.16 8.16 -3.97
N SER A 246 -36.04 9.37 -3.42
CA SER A 246 -35.71 10.58 -4.17
C SER A 246 -34.33 10.51 -4.83
N VAL A 247 -33.33 10.02 -4.08
CA VAL A 247 -31.95 9.86 -4.56
C VAL A 247 -31.86 8.78 -5.64
N VAL A 248 -32.50 7.64 -5.43
CA VAL A 248 -32.55 6.54 -6.41
C VAL A 248 -33.27 6.95 -7.69
N SER A 249 -34.41 7.65 -7.57
CA SER A 249 -35.19 8.14 -8.71
C SER A 249 -34.39 9.13 -9.55
N LEU A 250 -33.71 10.08 -8.89
CA LEU A 250 -32.88 11.07 -9.55
C LEU A 250 -31.68 10.42 -10.26
N ALA A 251 -30.99 9.49 -9.59
CA ALA A 251 -29.89 8.74 -10.20
C ALA A 251 -30.33 7.93 -11.43
N THR A 252 -31.54 7.35 -11.38
CA THR A 252 -32.11 6.60 -12.51
C THR A 252 -32.45 7.53 -13.67
N ARG A 253 -33.08 8.68 -13.40
CA ARG A 253 -33.41 9.68 -14.42
C ARG A 253 -32.17 10.27 -15.10
N LEU A 254 -31.10 10.47 -14.34
CA LEU A 254 -29.81 10.93 -14.84
C LEU A 254 -28.96 9.82 -15.50
N LYS A 255 -29.49 8.59 -15.62
CA LYS A 255 -28.79 7.42 -16.17
C LYS A 255 -27.46 7.14 -15.48
N MET A 256 -27.36 7.46 -14.19
CA MET A 256 -26.16 7.19 -13.41
C MET A 256 -26.04 5.68 -13.17
N SER A 257 -24.85 5.12 -13.35
CA SER A 257 -24.56 3.77 -12.88
C SER A 257 -24.54 3.72 -11.34
N PRO A 258 -24.72 2.54 -10.71
CA PRO A 258 -24.64 2.43 -9.25
C PRO A 258 -23.30 2.92 -8.68
N THR A 259 -22.21 2.72 -9.44
CA THR A 259 -20.88 3.25 -9.11
C THR A 259 -20.83 4.77 -9.16
N GLN A 260 -21.42 5.39 -10.19
CA GLN A 260 -21.50 6.85 -10.31
C GLN A 260 -22.36 7.45 -9.20
N GLN A 261 -23.48 6.83 -8.87
CA GLN A 261 -24.35 7.26 -7.77
C GLN A 261 -23.60 7.24 -6.43
N ALA A 262 -22.94 6.12 -6.10
CA ALA A 262 -22.15 6.02 -4.87
C ALA A 262 -21.00 7.04 -4.82
N ALA A 263 -20.27 7.22 -5.92
CA ALA A 263 -19.17 8.18 -6.01
C ALA A 263 -19.64 9.64 -5.89
N PHE A 264 -20.76 9.99 -6.53
CA PHE A 264 -21.34 11.32 -6.47
C PHE A 264 -21.82 11.65 -5.05
N THR A 265 -22.55 10.73 -4.40
CA THR A 265 -22.99 10.89 -3.01
C THR A 265 -21.81 11.00 -2.05
N HIS A 266 -20.76 10.19 -2.22
CA HIS A 266 -19.55 10.29 -1.41
C HIS A 266 -18.86 11.66 -1.56
N GLY A 267 -18.78 12.19 -2.79
CA GLY A 267 -18.22 13.53 -3.03
C GLY A 267 -19.03 14.62 -2.33
N LEU A 268 -20.36 14.57 -2.44
CA LEU A 268 -21.26 15.55 -1.84
C LEU A 268 -21.17 15.55 -0.30
N VAL A 269 -21.05 14.37 0.32
CA VAL A 269 -20.84 14.22 1.76
C VAL A 269 -19.49 14.81 2.18
N ALA A 270 -18.42 14.51 1.45
CA ALA A 270 -17.10 15.03 1.75
C ALA A 270 -17.04 16.57 1.65
N GLU A 271 -17.69 17.16 0.65
CA GLU A 271 -17.82 18.61 0.50
C GLU A 271 -18.68 19.25 1.61
N SER A 272 -19.68 18.54 2.12
CA SER A 272 -20.48 18.99 3.28
C SER A 272 -19.70 19.01 4.60
N GLY A 273 -18.44 18.54 4.61
CA GLY A 273 -17.61 18.47 5.80
C GLY A 273 -17.93 17.30 6.73
N SER A 274 -18.86 16.42 6.33
CA SER A 274 -19.22 15.20 7.06
C SER A 274 -18.23 14.07 6.79
N GLU A 275 -18.05 13.19 7.77
CA GLU A 275 -17.16 12.03 7.64
C GLU A 275 -17.86 10.88 6.90
N CYS A 276 -17.28 10.40 5.80
CA CYS A 276 -17.85 9.32 4.99
C CYS A 276 -17.77 7.94 5.66
N THR A 277 -17.09 7.81 6.79
CA THR A 277 -16.92 6.53 7.52
C THR A 277 -18.24 6.01 8.09
N TYR A 278 -19.19 6.90 8.38
CA TYR A 278 -20.52 6.57 8.88
C TYR A 278 -21.57 6.40 7.78
N LEU A 279 -21.18 6.28 6.51
CA LEU A 279 -22.14 6.11 5.42
C LEU A 279 -21.88 4.82 4.65
N SER A 280 -22.96 4.13 4.28
CA SER A 280 -22.86 2.93 3.43
C SER A 280 -22.73 3.32 1.94
N THR A 281 -21.59 3.91 1.55
CA THR A 281 -21.36 4.40 0.16
C THR A 281 -20.60 3.40 -0.70
N SER A 282 -21.03 2.14 -0.73
CA SER A 282 -20.43 1.11 -1.59
C SER A 282 -21.24 0.88 -2.86
N TYR A 283 -20.60 0.39 -3.93
CA TYR A 283 -21.29 -0.08 -5.13
C TYR A 283 -22.38 -1.10 -4.79
N ALA A 284 -22.06 -2.09 -3.96
CA ALA A 284 -23.00 -3.15 -3.59
C ALA A 284 -24.19 -2.61 -2.76
N THR A 285 -24.01 -1.52 -2.02
CA THR A 285 -25.10 -0.84 -1.33
C THR A 285 -25.98 -0.12 -2.35
N ALA A 286 -25.39 0.67 -3.26
CA ALA A 286 -26.12 1.38 -4.30
C ALA A 286 -26.92 0.44 -5.21
N ASP A 287 -26.32 -0.67 -5.64
CA ASP A 287 -26.98 -1.63 -6.54
C ASP A 287 -28.18 -2.32 -5.85
N ARG A 288 -27.98 -2.82 -4.62
CA ARG A 288 -29.08 -3.44 -3.84
C ARG A 288 -30.20 -2.46 -3.55
N ALA A 289 -29.84 -1.25 -3.13
CA ALA A 289 -30.79 -0.17 -2.87
C ALA A 289 -31.62 0.15 -4.13
N ARG A 290 -30.98 0.28 -5.30
CA ARG A 290 -31.69 0.53 -6.56
C ARG A 290 -32.69 -0.56 -6.89
N ARG A 291 -32.30 -1.83 -6.81
CA ARG A 291 -33.21 -2.94 -7.13
C ARG A 291 -34.47 -2.91 -6.25
N GLN A 292 -34.28 -2.81 -4.93
CA GLN A 292 -35.38 -2.81 -3.96
C GLN A 292 -36.27 -1.57 -4.08
N VAL A 293 -35.66 -0.39 -4.20
CA VAL A 293 -36.41 0.87 -4.23
C VAL A 293 -37.12 1.05 -5.56
N LEU A 294 -36.53 0.66 -6.69
CA LEU A 294 -37.20 0.73 -7.99
C LEU A 294 -38.36 -0.25 -8.09
N GLU A 295 -38.23 -1.45 -7.53
CA GLU A 295 -39.33 -2.42 -7.41
C GLU A 295 -40.49 -1.81 -6.61
N THR A 296 -40.19 -1.24 -5.43
CA THR A 296 -41.19 -0.59 -4.57
C THR A 296 -41.88 0.58 -5.29
N ILE A 297 -41.12 1.45 -5.96
CA ILE A 297 -41.67 2.60 -6.72
C ILE A 297 -42.54 2.10 -7.88
N SER A 298 -42.11 1.07 -8.59
CA SER A 298 -42.86 0.48 -9.70
C SER A 298 -44.21 -0.06 -9.23
N GLU A 299 -44.22 -0.83 -8.14
CA GLU A 299 -45.46 -1.34 -7.55
C GLU A 299 -46.40 -0.23 -7.09
N GLU A 300 -45.86 0.82 -6.45
CA GLU A 300 -46.64 1.97 -6.00
C GLU A 300 -47.27 2.70 -7.18
N ARG A 301 -46.50 2.92 -8.26
CA ARG A 301 -47.00 3.53 -9.50
C ARG A 301 -48.06 2.67 -10.18
N HIS A 302 -47.87 1.36 -10.23
CA HIS A 302 -48.85 0.45 -10.79
C HIS A 302 -50.17 0.46 -10.01
N LYS A 303 -50.10 0.57 -8.67
CA LYS A 303 -51.30 0.68 -7.81
C LYS A 303 -52.01 2.02 -7.94
N GLN A 304 -51.27 3.12 -8.11
CA GLN A 304 -51.82 4.47 -8.25
C GLN A 304 -52.33 4.78 -9.68
N TRP A 305 -51.87 4.04 -10.69
CA TRP A 305 -52.21 4.31 -12.07
C TRP A 305 -53.60 3.79 -12.42
N THR A 306 -54.49 4.72 -12.82
CA THR A 306 -55.79 4.41 -13.40
C THR A 306 -55.74 4.60 -14.91
N PRO A 307 -55.96 3.55 -15.73
CA PRO A 307 -55.90 3.65 -17.18
C PRO A 307 -56.98 4.60 -17.72
N PRO A 308 -56.65 5.51 -18.65
CA PRO A 308 -57.65 6.22 -19.43
C PRO A 308 -58.47 5.25 -20.30
N PRO A 309 -59.77 5.50 -20.53
CA PRO A 309 -60.68 4.53 -21.18
C PRO A 309 -60.26 4.05 -22.57
N SER A 310 -59.45 4.85 -23.28
CA SER A 310 -59.04 4.61 -24.67
C SER A 310 -57.54 4.37 -24.85
N CYS A 311 -56.79 4.15 -23.77
CA CYS A 311 -55.35 3.97 -23.84
C CYS A 311 -54.90 2.73 -23.06
N THR A 312 -54.16 1.86 -23.75
CA THR A 312 -53.40 0.76 -23.15
C THR A 312 -51.94 1.18 -23.01
N LEU A 313 -51.43 1.18 -21.78
CA LEU A 313 -50.02 1.43 -21.50
C LEU A 313 -49.27 0.10 -21.53
N HIS A 314 -48.27 0.00 -22.40
CA HIS A 314 -47.31 -1.09 -22.38
C HIS A 314 -46.10 -0.67 -21.55
N TRP A 315 -45.91 -1.32 -20.39
CA TRP A 315 -44.72 -1.12 -19.57
C TRP A 315 -43.55 -1.87 -20.20
N ASP A 316 -42.69 -1.18 -20.96
CA ASP A 316 -41.37 -1.74 -21.28
C ASP A 316 -40.50 -1.65 -20.02
N SER A 317 -39.65 -2.65 -19.85
CA SER A 317 -38.73 -2.93 -18.74
C SER A 317 -37.66 -1.85 -18.45
N LYS A 318 -37.83 -0.60 -18.90
CA LYS A 318 -36.85 0.50 -18.84
C LYS A 318 -37.30 1.68 -17.99
#